data_AF-A0A0L7L4N3-F1
#
_entry.id   AF-A0A0L7L4N3-F1
#
_cell.length_a   1.000
_cell.length_b   1.000
_cell.length_c   1.000
_cell.angle_alpha   90.00
_cell.angle_beta   90.00
_cell.angle_gamma   90.00
#
_symmetry.space_group_name_H-M   'P 1'
#
loop_
_entity.id
_entity.type
_entity.pdbx_description
1 polymer ?
#
loop_
_entity_poly.entity_id
_entity_poly.type
_entity_poly.pdbx_seq_one_letter_code
_entity_poly.pdbx_strand_id
1 'polypeptide(L)'
;MPPLYGLEDYGSCLVPADGTYCLLRVDLFAQPTNELIGLIHEYSKNTIKHYNHTYLQRGVCVTTTCQSHIKNNSIQTTEGLTKVLEGCLNETIFSDYGLEANLTELYYCERKGQHIEIDMGDWIVLGIFVVIVLVNCIGTLYDIIITRMLYENAYYQLIFNGLVVVQVFFVISGFLLVYNLETYAEKNHVGWMLAPKIWIMRWWRLTPAYALVLAFMTTWLRHLGSGPLWRMFVSDSVVGDCRQYWWAHLLYINNYIAGGRYCALHTWHIATDTQLFCVGLLVYFTTRHGGRYVVMGLLIVLGVVLPAAHVWMWDLDGLVLVTPDIKFVSKICIALAWFIIPSIGALFYSGSMFYGDGQRLPLGVRMAFAGLQRLVIGVLVAFGVLGLTMRFNTILRNFFESRAWVVPSRLSYSVYLLHLFIIYTYIGIKTQMGHASTFNMTIVHFGVMVLTFMVALPFCLLVEAPLMRLVKSGGGAPPREELEQTKF
;
A
#
# COMPACT_ATOMS: atom_id res chain seq x y z
N MET A 1 17.10 -8.12 -58.97
CA MET A 1 15.87 -7.43 -58.54
C MET A 1 16.27 -6.18 -57.79
N PRO A 2 15.70 -5.00 -58.11
CA PRO A 2 16.02 -3.76 -57.40
C PRO A 2 15.57 -3.79 -55.93
N PRO A 3 16.25 -3.05 -55.02
CA PRO A 3 15.80 -2.92 -53.65
C PRO A 3 14.49 -2.13 -53.58
N LEU A 4 13.52 -2.61 -52.79
CA LEU A 4 12.17 -2.04 -52.69
C LEU A 4 12.20 -0.58 -52.22
N TYR A 5 13.07 -0.28 -51.26
CA TYR A 5 13.37 1.07 -50.78
C TYR A 5 14.79 1.44 -51.20
N GLY A 6 14.96 2.66 -51.73
CA GLY A 6 16.25 3.26 -52.00
C GLY A 6 16.20 4.72 -51.60
N LEU A 7 16.68 5.02 -50.39
CA LEU A 7 16.64 6.35 -49.80
C LEU A 7 18.08 6.87 -49.70
N GLU A 8 18.35 8.01 -50.33
CA GLU A 8 19.60 8.74 -50.16
C GLU A 8 19.66 9.42 -48.78
N ASP A 9 20.85 9.92 -48.40
CA ASP A 9 21.02 10.63 -47.13
C ASP A 9 20.33 12.01 -47.16
N TYR A 10 19.09 12.03 -46.67
CA TYR A 10 18.27 13.21 -46.40
C TYR A 10 19.03 14.32 -45.65
N GLY A 11 19.86 13.95 -44.66
CA GLY A 11 20.63 14.90 -43.87
C GLY A 11 21.68 15.60 -44.70
N SER A 12 22.53 14.83 -45.39
CA SER A 12 23.54 15.36 -46.30
C SER A 12 22.93 16.15 -47.47
N CYS A 13 21.79 15.72 -48.00
CA CYS A 13 21.10 16.41 -49.10
C CYS A 13 20.66 17.85 -48.75
N LEU A 14 20.34 18.13 -47.48
CA LEU A 14 19.88 19.44 -47.02
C LEU A 14 21.02 20.30 -46.42
N VAL A 15 22.28 19.88 -46.53
CA VAL A 15 23.45 20.71 -46.17
C VAL A 15 23.72 21.85 -47.17
N PRO A 16 23.64 21.67 -48.51
CA PRO A 16 23.69 22.77 -49.48
C PRO A 16 22.61 23.84 -49.27
N ALA A 17 22.72 25.02 -49.88
CA ALA A 17 21.75 26.11 -49.71
C ALA A 17 20.46 25.91 -50.53
N ASP A 18 20.58 25.14 -51.61
CA ASP A 18 19.60 24.81 -52.65
C ASP A 18 19.00 23.40 -52.50
N GLY A 19 19.48 22.62 -51.52
CA GLY A 19 19.15 21.22 -51.29
C GLY A 19 17.65 20.92 -51.34
N THR A 20 17.29 19.98 -52.21
CA THR A 20 15.90 19.54 -52.45
C THR A 20 15.85 18.01 -52.44
N TYR A 21 15.13 17.43 -51.48
CA TYR A 21 14.96 15.98 -51.33
C TYR A 21 13.50 15.59 -51.60
N CYS A 22 13.27 14.60 -52.47
CA CYS A 22 11.94 14.14 -52.85
C CYS A 22 11.72 12.67 -52.51
N LEU A 23 10.58 12.35 -51.89
CA LEU A 23 10.12 10.97 -51.67
C LEU A 23 8.99 10.62 -52.65
N LEU A 24 9.13 9.51 -53.36
CA LEU A 24 8.27 9.14 -54.49
C LEU A 24 8.16 7.63 -54.70
N ARG A 25 7.16 7.23 -55.49
CA ARG A 25 6.97 5.87 -56.04
C ARG A 25 7.28 5.86 -57.54
N VAL A 26 7.98 4.82 -57.96
CA VAL A 26 8.25 4.49 -59.37
C VAL A 26 7.69 3.11 -59.66
N ASP A 27 6.91 2.96 -60.73
CA ASP A 27 6.43 1.67 -61.21
C ASP A 27 7.37 1.15 -62.30
N LEU A 28 7.68 -0.15 -62.27
CA LEU A 28 8.62 -0.80 -63.17
C LEU A 28 7.92 -1.43 -64.37
N PHE A 29 8.47 -1.19 -65.55
CA PHE A 29 8.00 -1.76 -66.82
C PHE A 29 9.20 -2.29 -67.62
N ALA A 30 8.95 -3.21 -68.54
CA ALA A 30 9.91 -3.64 -69.56
C ALA A 30 9.17 -4.35 -70.69
N GLN A 31 9.87 -4.55 -71.82
CA GLN A 31 9.35 -5.37 -72.90
C GLN A 31 9.14 -6.84 -72.44
N PRO A 32 8.16 -7.58 -72.97
CA PRO A 32 7.80 -8.93 -72.50
C PRO A 32 8.91 -9.99 -72.61
N THR A 33 10.02 -9.66 -73.29
CA THR A 33 11.21 -10.49 -73.47
C THR A 33 12.22 -10.39 -72.32
N ASN A 34 12.05 -9.47 -71.36
CA ASN A 34 12.98 -9.32 -70.24
C ASN A 34 12.66 -10.31 -69.10
N GLU A 35 13.55 -11.27 -68.86
CA GLU A 35 13.39 -12.29 -67.80
C GLU A 35 13.26 -11.68 -66.39
N LEU A 36 13.87 -10.51 -66.14
CA LEU A 36 13.88 -9.87 -64.83
C LEU A 36 12.49 -9.35 -64.43
N ILE A 37 11.71 -8.78 -65.37
CA ILE A 37 10.35 -8.30 -65.04
C ILE A 37 9.38 -9.47 -64.82
N GLY A 38 9.56 -10.58 -65.55
CA GLY A 38 8.83 -11.84 -65.31
C GLY A 38 9.07 -12.38 -63.90
N LEU A 39 10.34 -12.45 -63.48
CA LEU A 39 10.73 -12.85 -62.12
C LEU A 39 10.14 -11.92 -61.04
N ILE A 40 10.13 -10.59 -61.29
CA ILE A 40 9.55 -9.60 -60.38
C ILE A 40 8.04 -9.84 -60.21
N HIS A 41 7.30 -10.07 -61.30
CA HIS A 41 5.87 -10.36 -61.24
C HIS A 41 5.56 -11.70 -60.55
N GLU A 42 6.32 -12.76 -60.81
CA GLU A 42 6.09 -14.05 -60.17
C GLU A 42 6.38 -14.01 -58.66
N TYR A 43 7.48 -13.38 -58.24
CA TYR A 43 7.82 -13.20 -56.82
C TYR A 43 6.75 -12.37 -56.09
N SER A 44 6.33 -11.26 -56.70
CA SER A 44 5.34 -10.33 -56.13
C SER A 44 3.92 -10.89 -56.08
N LYS A 45 3.63 -11.98 -56.80
CA LYS A 45 2.33 -12.66 -56.83
C LYS A 45 1.94 -13.27 -55.47
N ASN A 46 2.92 -13.56 -54.60
CA ASN A 46 2.69 -14.17 -53.28
C ASN A 46 2.72 -13.14 -52.14
N THR A 47 1.70 -12.28 -52.11
CA THR A 47 1.55 -11.16 -51.16
C THR A 47 1.50 -11.56 -49.68
N ILE A 48 1.37 -12.86 -49.36
CA ILE A 48 1.38 -13.40 -47.99
C ILE A 48 2.81 -13.56 -47.45
N LYS A 49 3.80 -13.74 -48.33
CA LYS A 49 5.21 -13.98 -47.95
C LYS A 49 6.21 -12.99 -48.54
N HIS A 50 5.83 -12.28 -49.60
CA HIS A 50 6.71 -11.41 -50.36
C HIS A 50 6.05 -10.04 -50.54
N TYR A 51 6.84 -8.98 -50.39
CA TYR A 51 6.40 -7.62 -50.73
C TYR A 51 6.24 -7.47 -52.24
N ASN A 52 5.39 -6.55 -52.67
CA ASN A 52 5.26 -6.27 -54.10
C ASN A 52 6.46 -5.44 -54.59
N HIS A 53 7.25 -5.99 -55.52
CA HIS A 53 8.39 -5.34 -56.15
C HIS A 53 8.07 -4.76 -57.55
N THR A 54 6.81 -4.77 -58.02
CA THR A 54 6.44 -4.11 -59.29
C THR A 54 6.49 -2.59 -59.20
N TYR A 55 6.43 -2.04 -57.99
CA TYR A 55 6.74 -0.64 -57.69
C TYR A 55 7.90 -0.56 -56.71
N LEU A 56 8.62 0.55 -56.75
CA LEU A 56 9.74 0.88 -55.89
C LEU A 56 9.48 2.21 -55.20
N GLN A 57 9.93 2.35 -53.96
CA GLN A 57 9.97 3.65 -53.27
C GLN A 57 11.39 4.21 -53.32
N ARG A 58 11.49 5.50 -53.67
CA ARG A 58 12.77 6.20 -53.80
C ARG A 58 12.73 7.53 -53.06
N GLY A 59 13.86 7.85 -52.42
CA GLY A 59 14.14 9.11 -51.76
C GLY A 59 15.38 9.70 -52.40
N VAL A 60 15.22 10.77 -53.18
CA VAL A 60 16.25 11.26 -54.12
C VAL A 60 16.58 12.71 -53.80
N CYS A 61 17.88 13.00 -53.68
CA CYS A 61 18.41 14.34 -53.62
C CYS A 61 18.54 14.91 -55.04
N VAL A 62 17.53 15.70 -55.44
CA VAL A 62 17.39 16.20 -56.82
C VAL A 62 18.59 17.05 -57.23
N THR A 63 19.15 17.81 -56.27
CA THR A 63 20.29 18.70 -56.45
C THR A 63 21.63 18.00 -56.71
N THR A 64 21.83 16.79 -56.19
CA THR A 64 23.10 16.04 -56.38
C THR A 64 22.97 14.94 -57.42
N THR A 65 21.93 14.12 -57.35
CA THR A 65 21.81 12.90 -58.17
C THR A 65 21.23 13.20 -59.55
N CYS A 66 20.26 14.12 -59.64
CA CYS A 66 19.56 14.45 -60.89
C CYS A 66 20.07 15.73 -61.57
N GLN A 67 21.29 16.17 -61.25
CA GLN A 67 21.83 17.47 -61.68
C GLN A 67 21.83 17.65 -63.21
N SER A 68 22.03 16.58 -63.97
CA SER A 68 22.00 16.55 -65.44
C SER A 68 20.64 16.87 -66.07
N HIS A 69 19.54 16.63 -65.35
CA HIS A 69 18.17 16.82 -65.86
C HIS A 69 17.56 18.19 -65.49
N ILE A 70 18.18 18.94 -64.58
CA ILE A 70 17.74 20.27 -64.15
C ILE A 70 17.88 21.28 -65.31
N LYS A 71 16.79 21.98 -65.67
CA LYS A 71 16.77 22.96 -66.76
C LYS A 71 15.96 24.19 -66.34
N ASN A 72 16.55 25.39 -66.45
CA ASN A 72 15.93 26.71 -66.26
C ASN A 72 14.79 26.77 -65.23
N ASN A 73 15.14 26.74 -63.94
CA ASN A 73 14.22 26.82 -62.79
C ASN A 73 13.13 25.73 -62.70
N SER A 74 13.23 24.61 -63.44
CA SER A 74 12.26 23.49 -63.40
C SER A 74 11.96 22.95 -61.99
N ILE A 75 12.88 23.11 -61.03
CA ILE A 75 12.71 22.73 -59.63
C ILE A 75 11.54 23.48 -58.95
N GLN A 76 11.26 24.72 -59.36
CA GLN A 76 10.32 25.61 -58.64
C GLN A 76 8.86 25.13 -58.74
N THR A 77 8.43 24.66 -59.91
CA THR A 77 7.07 24.17 -60.17
C THR A 77 6.98 22.65 -60.06
N THR A 78 5.89 22.15 -59.46
CA THR A 78 5.71 20.70 -59.23
C THR A 78 5.77 19.89 -60.53
N GLU A 79 5.16 20.37 -61.61
CA GLU A 79 5.17 19.70 -62.92
C GLU A 79 6.57 19.65 -63.55
N GLY A 80 7.40 20.68 -63.33
CA GLY A 80 8.80 20.70 -63.77
C GLY A 80 9.65 19.71 -62.98
N LEU A 81 9.42 19.66 -61.66
CA LEU A 81 10.11 18.75 -60.74
C LEU A 81 9.79 17.28 -61.03
N THR A 82 8.53 16.93 -61.31
CA THR A 82 8.13 15.57 -61.72
C THR A 82 8.89 15.12 -62.96
N LYS A 83 9.01 15.96 -63.99
CA LYS A 83 9.70 15.63 -65.25
C LYS A 83 11.21 15.45 -65.09
N VAL A 84 11.84 16.20 -64.18
CA VAL A 84 13.26 16.02 -63.81
C VAL A 84 13.47 14.67 -63.12
N LEU A 85 12.59 14.32 -62.18
CA LEU A 85 12.64 13.06 -61.45
C LEU A 85 12.39 11.86 -62.36
N GLU A 86 11.34 11.89 -63.20
CA GLU A 86 10.97 10.83 -64.14
C GLU A 86 12.14 10.49 -65.10
N GLY A 87 12.74 11.50 -65.75
CA GLY A 87 13.89 11.28 -66.64
C GLY A 87 15.12 10.72 -65.94
N CYS A 88 15.47 11.28 -64.77
CA CYS A 88 16.59 10.84 -63.95
C CYS A 88 16.45 9.39 -63.43
N LEU A 89 15.24 9.03 -62.99
CA LEU A 89 14.94 7.71 -62.45
C LEU A 89 14.84 6.64 -63.53
N ASN A 90 14.29 6.98 -64.69
CA ASN A 90 14.26 6.08 -65.84
C ASN A 90 15.68 5.79 -66.34
N GLU A 91 16.53 6.81 -66.51
CA GLU A 91 17.93 6.63 -66.93
C GLU A 91 18.76 5.77 -65.95
N THR A 92 18.65 6.03 -64.64
CA THR A 92 19.39 5.27 -63.61
C THR A 92 18.90 3.83 -63.46
N ILE A 93 17.59 3.60 -63.42
CA ILE A 93 17.03 2.23 -63.29
C ILE A 93 17.25 1.41 -64.57
N PHE A 94 17.21 2.04 -65.74
CA PHE A 94 17.53 1.41 -67.01
C PHE A 94 19.02 1.04 -67.11
N SER A 95 19.92 1.92 -66.65
CA SER A 95 21.36 1.65 -66.56
C SER A 95 21.68 0.45 -65.64
N ASP A 96 21.13 0.44 -64.43
CA ASP A 96 21.49 -0.54 -63.40
C ASP A 96 20.81 -1.91 -63.57
N TYR A 97 19.60 -1.93 -64.16
CA TYR A 97 18.76 -3.14 -64.19
C TYR A 97 18.12 -3.47 -65.55
N GLY A 98 18.25 -2.62 -66.58
CA GLY A 98 17.62 -2.82 -67.88
C GLY A 98 16.09 -2.79 -67.83
N LEU A 99 15.51 -2.04 -66.88
CA LEU A 99 14.07 -1.85 -66.70
C LEU A 99 13.70 -0.38 -66.98
N GLU A 100 12.57 -0.17 -67.63
CA GLU A 100 11.97 1.16 -67.80
C GLU A 100 11.22 1.53 -66.52
N ALA A 101 11.24 2.81 -66.14
CA ALA A 101 10.71 3.28 -64.87
C ALA A 101 9.87 4.55 -65.04
N ASN A 102 8.64 4.56 -64.50
CA ASN A 102 7.72 5.69 -64.59
C ASN A 102 7.28 6.16 -63.20
N LEU A 103 7.28 7.47 -62.96
CA LEU A 103 6.92 8.07 -61.67
C LEU A 103 5.40 8.15 -61.52
N THR A 104 4.84 7.36 -60.60
CA THR A 104 3.39 7.22 -60.41
C THR A 104 2.82 8.06 -59.28
N GLU A 105 3.60 8.31 -58.22
CA GLU A 105 3.15 9.08 -57.06
C GLU A 105 4.32 9.85 -56.42
N LEU A 106 4.20 11.17 -56.30
CA LEU A 106 5.14 12.02 -55.59
C LEU A 106 4.56 12.34 -54.20
N TYR A 107 5.15 11.80 -53.14
CA TYR A 107 4.60 11.94 -51.78
C TYR A 107 4.87 13.33 -51.20
N TYR A 108 6.12 13.77 -51.24
CA TYR A 108 6.54 15.12 -50.85
C TYR A 108 7.92 15.46 -51.43
N CYS A 109 8.24 16.75 -51.49
CA CYS A 109 9.59 17.25 -51.69
C CYS A 109 9.89 18.32 -50.65
N GLU A 110 10.92 18.09 -49.85
CA GLU A 110 11.39 19.06 -48.85
C GLU A 110 12.46 19.96 -49.48
N ARG A 111 12.37 21.28 -49.26
CA ARG A 111 13.41 22.24 -49.63
C ARG A 111 13.94 22.94 -48.39
N LYS A 112 15.24 23.13 -48.32
CA LYS A 112 15.86 23.86 -47.22
C LYS A 112 15.30 25.29 -47.10
N GLY A 113 14.85 25.66 -45.90
CA GLY A 113 14.29 26.98 -45.61
C GLY A 113 12.77 27.10 -45.80
N GLN A 114 12.09 26.01 -46.17
CA GLN A 114 10.63 25.95 -46.09
C GLN A 114 10.22 25.86 -44.61
N HIS A 115 9.61 26.92 -44.08
CA HIS A 115 9.12 26.94 -42.70
C HIS A 115 7.72 26.34 -42.63
N ILE A 116 7.48 25.50 -41.61
CA ILE A 116 6.13 25.08 -41.24
C ILE A 116 5.40 26.30 -40.68
N GLU A 117 4.29 26.70 -41.32
CA GLU A 117 3.47 27.81 -40.83
C GLU A 117 2.70 27.35 -39.58
N ILE A 118 2.92 28.06 -38.45
CA ILE A 118 2.31 27.74 -37.15
C ILE A 118 0.81 28.04 -37.24
N ASP A 119 -0.02 27.02 -37.10
CA ASP A 119 -1.46 27.14 -37.31
C ASP A 119 -2.21 27.61 -36.04
N MET A 120 -3.52 27.87 -36.15
CA MET A 120 -4.31 28.28 -34.99
C MET A 120 -4.45 27.16 -33.94
N GLY A 121 -4.38 25.90 -34.36
CA GLY A 121 -4.33 24.73 -33.49
C GLY A 121 -3.06 24.69 -32.66
N ASP A 122 -1.89 24.93 -33.25
CA ASP A 122 -0.60 25.01 -32.55
C ASP A 122 -0.62 26.08 -31.45
N TRP A 123 -1.18 27.26 -31.73
CA TRP A 123 -1.34 28.31 -30.72
C TRP A 123 -2.31 27.92 -29.59
N ILE A 124 -3.40 27.23 -29.91
CA ILE A 124 -4.34 26.69 -28.91
C ILE A 124 -3.68 25.59 -28.06
N VAL A 125 -2.94 24.68 -28.69
CA VAL A 125 -2.20 23.59 -28.03
C VAL A 125 -1.09 24.14 -27.14
N LEU A 126 -0.32 25.14 -27.61
CA LEU A 126 0.67 25.85 -26.81
C LEU A 126 0.01 26.54 -25.60
N GLY A 127 -1.15 27.19 -25.79
CA GLY A 127 -1.94 27.77 -24.71
C GLY A 127 -2.38 26.72 -23.67
N ILE A 128 -2.86 25.56 -24.13
CA ILE A 128 -3.23 24.43 -23.27
C ILE A 128 -1.99 23.89 -22.52
N PHE A 129 -0.84 23.73 -23.18
CA PHE A 129 0.41 23.33 -22.53
C PHE A 129 0.86 24.35 -21.48
N VAL A 130 0.79 25.66 -21.76
CA VAL A 130 1.13 26.70 -20.78
C VAL A 130 0.16 26.68 -19.60
N VAL A 131 -1.13 26.48 -19.82
CA VAL A 131 -2.11 26.31 -18.72
C VAL A 131 -1.86 25.04 -17.93
N ILE A 132 -1.55 23.91 -18.57
CA ILE A 132 -1.21 22.65 -17.89
C ILE A 132 0.10 22.80 -17.09
N VAL A 133 1.12 23.47 -17.64
CA VAL A 133 2.38 23.76 -16.93
C VAL A 133 2.12 24.72 -15.77
N LEU A 134 1.31 25.77 -15.92
CA LEU A 134 0.92 26.65 -14.81
C LEU A 134 0.12 25.92 -13.73
N VAL A 135 -0.83 25.05 -14.10
CA VAL A 135 -1.59 24.23 -13.14
C VAL A 135 -0.70 23.18 -12.47
N ASN A 136 0.31 22.63 -13.15
CA ASN A 136 1.31 21.75 -12.53
C ASN A 136 2.34 22.51 -11.68
N CYS A 137 2.73 23.72 -12.05
CA CYS A 137 3.61 24.56 -11.24
C CYS A 137 2.89 25.10 -10.00
N ILE A 138 1.65 25.57 -10.12
CA ILE A 138 0.80 25.96 -8.99
C ILE A 138 0.44 24.73 -8.17
N GLY A 139 0.10 23.60 -8.80
CA GLY A 139 -0.19 22.34 -8.13
C GLY A 139 1.01 21.80 -7.35
N THR A 140 2.20 21.79 -7.95
CA THR A 140 3.46 21.41 -7.30
C THR A 140 3.91 22.44 -6.27
N LEU A 141 3.62 23.74 -6.43
CA LEU A 141 3.92 24.74 -5.40
C LEU A 141 2.96 24.59 -4.21
N TYR A 142 1.68 24.35 -4.47
CA TYR A 142 0.65 24.04 -3.48
C TYR A 142 0.96 22.73 -2.75
N ASP A 143 1.42 21.70 -3.46
CA ASP A 143 1.91 20.44 -2.89
C ASP A 143 3.20 20.65 -2.07
N ILE A 144 4.22 21.33 -2.60
CA ILE A 144 5.44 21.68 -1.85
C ILE A 144 5.14 22.56 -0.62
N ILE A 145 4.06 23.34 -0.61
CA ILE A 145 3.63 24.14 0.55
C ILE A 145 2.79 23.29 1.52
N ILE A 146 1.89 22.42 1.04
CA ILE A 146 0.95 21.66 1.87
C ILE A 146 1.50 20.31 2.32
N THR A 147 2.15 19.52 1.45
CA THR A 147 2.84 18.28 1.83
C THR A 147 3.98 18.58 2.80
N ARG A 148 4.65 19.73 2.69
CA ARG A 148 5.62 20.23 3.70
C ARG A 148 4.98 20.75 4.99
N MET A 149 3.65 20.86 5.07
CA MET A 149 2.88 21.18 6.29
C MET A 149 2.06 20.01 6.86
N LEU A 150 1.73 18.97 6.07
CA LEU A 150 0.90 17.84 6.48
C LEU A 150 1.62 16.47 6.45
N TYR A 151 2.70 16.31 5.69
CA TYR A 151 3.15 14.99 5.24
C TYR A 151 4.61 14.66 5.57
N GLU A 152 4.85 14.36 6.84
CA GLU A 152 5.64 13.17 7.18
C GLU A 152 4.71 12.04 7.62
N ASN A 153 3.78 11.74 6.70
CA ASN A 153 2.89 10.57 6.66
C ASN A 153 2.19 10.25 8.00
N ALA A 154 1.07 10.92 8.26
CA ALA A 154 0.09 10.49 9.26
C ALA A 154 -0.29 8.99 9.11
N TYR A 155 -0.21 8.45 7.90
CA TYR A 155 -0.30 7.02 7.58
C TYR A 155 0.76 6.15 8.29
N TYR A 156 2.05 6.50 8.18
CA TYR A 156 3.11 5.77 8.90
C TYR A 156 3.01 6.00 10.41
N GLN A 157 2.69 7.22 10.85
CA GLN A 157 2.47 7.50 12.28
C GLN A 157 1.31 6.66 12.86
N LEU A 158 0.21 6.48 12.12
CA LEU A 158 -0.93 5.64 12.50
C LEU A 158 -0.55 4.16 12.60
N ILE A 159 0.25 3.65 11.64
CA ILE A 159 0.72 2.26 11.64
C ILE A 159 1.69 1.99 12.79
N PHE A 160 2.72 2.83 12.98
CA PHE A 160 3.72 2.62 14.03
C PHE A 160 3.18 2.92 15.44
N ASN A 161 2.26 3.88 15.60
CA ASN A 161 1.51 4.06 16.84
C ASN A 161 0.36 3.04 17.01
N GLY A 162 0.32 1.93 16.27
CA GLY A 162 -0.67 0.86 16.46
C GLY A 162 -0.76 0.38 17.93
N LEU A 163 0.34 0.45 18.68
CA LEU A 163 0.41 0.17 20.12
C LEU A 163 -0.49 1.09 20.99
N VAL A 164 -0.81 2.30 20.51
CA VAL A 164 -1.74 3.23 21.16
C VAL A 164 -3.20 2.83 20.88
N VAL A 165 -3.51 2.29 19.70
CA VAL A 165 -4.83 1.68 19.42
C VAL A 165 -5.15 0.55 20.41
N VAL A 166 -4.13 -0.21 20.84
CA VAL A 166 -4.31 -1.34 21.78
C VAL A 166 -4.92 -0.91 23.12
N GLN A 167 -4.72 0.34 23.56
CA GLN A 167 -5.37 0.86 24.78
C GLN A 167 -6.91 0.83 24.70
N VAL A 168 -7.47 0.94 23.49
CA VAL A 168 -8.92 0.85 23.26
C VAL A 168 -9.45 -0.53 23.65
N PHE A 169 -8.73 -1.60 23.29
CA PHE A 169 -9.14 -2.96 23.61
C PHE A 169 -9.07 -3.24 25.12
N PHE A 170 -8.06 -2.74 25.84
CA PHE A 170 -8.01 -2.87 27.31
C PHE A 170 -9.18 -2.18 28.00
N VAL A 171 -9.55 -0.95 27.57
CA VAL A 171 -10.71 -0.23 28.14
C VAL A 171 -12.02 -0.97 27.87
N ILE A 172 -12.22 -1.48 26.65
CA ILE A 172 -13.42 -2.27 26.29
C ILE A 172 -13.46 -3.59 27.08
N SER A 173 -12.34 -4.30 27.21
CA SER A 173 -12.23 -5.56 27.97
C SER A 173 -12.56 -5.35 29.45
N GLY A 174 -12.07 -4.27 30.05
CA GLY A 174 -12.38 -3.86 31.43
C GLY A 174 -13.83 -3.45 31.64
N PHE A 175 -14.40 -2.65 30.73
CA PHE A 175 -15.81 -2.27 30.77
C PHE A 175 -16.73 -3.50 30.65
N LEU A 176 -16.47 -4.38 29.69
CA LEU A 176 -17.26 -5.60 29.50
C LEU A 176 -17.13 -6.57 30.68
N LEU A 177 -15.96 -6.67 31.33
CA LEU A 177 -15.78 -7.45 32.56
C LEU A 177 -16.76 -6.98 33.65
N VAL A 178 -16.76 -5.68 33.97
CA VAL A 178 -17.60 -5.14 35.05
C VAL A 178 -19.09 -5.19 34.68
N TYR A 179 -19.45 -4.81 33.45
CA TYR A 179 -20.82 -4.83 32.95
C TYR A 179 -21.45 -6.23 33.07
N ASN A 180 -20.80 -7.26 32.50
CA ASN A 180 -21.32 -8.62 32.56
C ASN A 180 -21.36 -9.19 34.00
N LEU A 181 -20.48 -8.73 34.89
CA LEU A 181 -20.48 -9.15 36.29
C LEU A 181 -21.62 -8.56 37.11
N GLU A 182 -21.94 -7.27 36.95
CA GLU A 182 -23.05 -6.65 37.69
C GLU A 182 -24.40 -7.13 37.12
N THR A 183 -24.59 -7.26 35.81
CA THR A 183 -25.80 -7.87 35.22
C THR A 183 -26.00 -9.34 35.65
N TYR A 184 -24.92 -10.08 35.90
CA TYR A 184 -25.02 -11.41 36.51
C TYR A 184 -25.37 -11.34 38.01
N ALA A 185 -24.86 -10.33 38.72
CA ALA A 185 -25.09 -10.10 40.15
C ALA A 185 -26.50 -9.59 40.49
N GLU A 186 -27.21 -8.97 39.54
CA GLU A 186 -28.64 -8.63 39.65
C GLU A 186 -29.52 -9.88 39.84
N LYS A 187 -29.08 -11.04 39.32
CA LYS A 187 -29.87 -12.28 39.28
C LYS A 187 -29.30 -13.42 40.14
N ASN A 188 -28.02 -13.37 40.49
CA ASN A 188 -27.31 -14.48 41.16
C ASN A 188 -26.42 -13.96 42.30
N HIS A 189 -26.28 -14.76 43.36
CA HIS A 189 -25.35 -14.41 44.44
C HIS A 189 -23.89 -14.55 43.99
N VAL A 190 -23.18 -13.43 43.88
CA VAL A 190 -21.78 -13.37 43.42
C VAL A 190 -20.82 -13.47 44.60
N GLY A 191 -20.01 -14.53 44.61
CA GLY A 191 -18.94 -14.76 45.60
C GLY A 191 -17.65 -15.25 44.92
N TRP A 192 -16.54 -15.23 45.66
CA TRP A 192 -15.18 -15.48 45.15
C TRP A 192 -14.99 -16.77 44.32
N MET A 193 -15.74 -17.83 44.62
CA MET A 193 -15.72 -19.10 43.85
C MET A 193 -16.17 -18.95 42.38
N LEU A 194 -16.82 -17.84 42.02
CA LEU A 194 -17.17 -17.51 40.64
C LEU A 194 -15.95 -17.07 39.81
N ALA A 195 -14.95 -16.44 40.43
CA ALA A 195 -13.75 -15.94 39.74
C ALA A 195 -12.98 -17.05 38.95
N PRO A 196 -12.63 -18.21 39.53
CA PRO A 196 -11.97 -19.28 38.76
C PRO A 196 -12.88 -19.86 37.66
N LYS A 197 -14.19 -19.98 37.89
CA LYS A 197 -15.14 -20.42 36.84
C LYS A 197 -15.12 -19.46 35.64
N ILE A 198 -15.16 -18.16 35.91
CA ILE A 198 -15.07 -17.10 34.88
C ILE A 198 -13.72 -17.14 34.14
N TRP A 199 -12.61 -17.31 34.87
CA TRP A 199 -11.28 -17.42 34.27
C TRP A 199 -11.15 -18.65 33.35
N ILE A 200 -11.58 -19.83 33.81
CA ILE A 200 -11.56 -21.06 33.01
C ILE A 200 -12.41 -20.89 31.74
N MET A 201 -13.59 -20.27 31.83
CA MET A 201 -14.42 -19.99 30.65
C MET A 201 -13.77 -18.99 29.67
N ARG A 202 -13.01 -17.99 30.15
CA ARG A 202 -12.22 -17.10 29.27
C ARG A 202 -11.07 -17.84 28.60
N TRP A 203 -10.30 -18.61 29.38
CA TRP A 203 -9.17 -19.40 28.88
C TRP A 203 -9.63 -20.42 27.84
N TRP A 204 -10.69 -21.17 28.11
CA TRP A 204 -11.23 -22.18 27.20
C TRP A 204 -11.94 -21.58 25.97
N ARG A 205 -12.36 -20.31 26.01
CA ARG A 205 -12.87 -19.58 24.83
C ARG A 205 -11.75 -19.13 23.88
N LEU A 206 -10.65 -18.60 24.40
CA LEU A 206 -9.59 -17.97 23.60
C LEU A 206 -8.47 -18.95 23.22
N THR A 207 -7.96 -19.69 24.20
CA THR A 207 -6.73 -20.48 24.05
C THR A 207 -6.78 -21.55 22.95
N PRO A 208 -7.90 -22.28 22.69
CA PRO A 208 -7.90 -23.34 21.68
C PRO A 208 -7.53 -22.89 20.25
N ALA A 209 -8.09 -21.78 19.77
CA ALA A 209 -7.76 -21.26 18.44
C ALA A 209 -6.35 -20.64 18.40
N TYR A 210 -5.96 -19.96 19.48
CA TYR A 210 -4.61 -19.41 19.65
C TYR A 210 -3.53 -20.51 19.67
N ALA A 211 -3.77 -21.60 20.38
CA ALA A 211 -2.89 -22.76 20.47
C ALA A 211 -2.68 -23.44 19.12
N LEU A 212 -3.72 -23.52 18.28
CA LEU A 212 -3.58 -24.07 16.92
C LEU A 212 -2.68 -23.18 16.03
N VAL A 213 -2.84 -21.86 16.10
CA VAL A 213 -1.95 -20.93 15.37
C VAL A 213 -0.51 -21.03 15.89
N LEU A 214 -0.31 -21.13 17.21
CA LEU A 214 0.99 -21.32 17.82
C LEU A 214 1.64 -22.69 17.44
N ALA A 215 0.84 -23.75 17.34
CA ALA A 215 1.28 -25.06 16.86
C ALA A 215 1.69 -25.00 15.37
N PHE A 216 0.97 -24.25 14.54
CA PHE A 216 1.35 -24.01 13.15
C PHE A 216 2.67 -23.21 13.05
N MET A 217 2.82 -22.13 13.83
CA MET A 217 4.04 -21.30 13.90
C MET A 217 5.27 -22.10 14.34
N THR A 218 5.14 -23.02 15.30
CA THR A 218 6.26 -23.87 15.78
C THR A 218 6.66 -24.99 14.81
N THR A 219 5.78 -25.42 13.90
CA THR A 219 5.97 -26.66 13.13
C THR A 219 5.92 -26.48 11.62
N TRP A 220 4.76 -26.07 11.08
CA TRP A 220 4.47 -26.09 9.64
C TRP A 220 4.90 -24.81 8.93
N LEU A 221 4.90 -23.67 9.63
CA LEU A 221 5.24 -22.36 9.07
C LEU A 221 6.54 -22.37 8.24
N ARG A 222 7.61 -23.03 8.72
CA ARG A 222 8.90 -23.11 8.01
C ARG A 222 8.82 -23.71 6.60
N HIS A 223 7.79 -24.50 6.30
CA HIS A 223 7.59 -25.22 5.05
C HIS A 223 6.70 -24.48 4.04
N LEU A 224 6.10 -23.35 4.43
CA LEU A 224 5.08 -22.66 3.62
C LEU A 224 5.65 -21.93 2.39
N GLY A 225 6.95 -21.67 2.35
CA GLY A 225 7.60 -20.93 1.27
C GLY A 225 9.12 -20.98 1.34
N SER A 226 9.76 -20.24 0.43
CA SER A 226 11.20 -20.04 0.37
C SER A 226 11.51 -18.64 -0.17
N GLY A 227 12.70 -18.13 0.16
CA GLY A 227 13.14 -16.79 -0.19
C GLY A 227 14.40 -16.41 0.61
N PRO A 228 15.18 -15.40 0.19
CA PRO A 228 16.42 -15.04 0.88
C PRO A 228 16.16 -14.47 2.28
N LEU A 229 15.04 -13.76 2.48
CA LEU A 229 14.63 -13.25 3.78
C LEU A 229 13.90 -14.30 4.66
N TRP A 230 13.46 -15.42 4.08
CA TRP A 230 12.68 -16.46 4.77
C TRP A 230 13.41 -17.03 5.98
N ARG A 231 14.73 -17.23 5.86
CA ARG A 231 15.51 -17.75 6.98
C ARG A 231 15.56 -16.77 8.16
N MET A 232 15.74 -15.48 7.86
CA MET A 232 15.86 -14.41 8.86
C MET A 232 14.52 -14.06 9.52
N PHE A 233 13.45 -13.91 8.75
CA PHE A 233 12.14 -13.42 9.22
C PHE A 233 11.11 -14.52 9.57
N VAL A 234 11.38 -15.79 9.24
CA VAL A 234 10.44 -16.90 9.46
C VAL A 234 11.10 -18.08 10.18
N SER A 235 12.17 -18.65 9.63
CA SER A 235 12.81 -19.86 10.19
C SER A 235 13.48 -19.59 11.55
N ASP A 236 14.48 -18.72 11.57
CA ASP A 236 15.42 -18.68 12.69
C ASP A 236 14.95 -17.72 13.79
N SER A 237 14.06 -16.77 13.46
CA SER A 237 13.33 -15.92 14.41
C SER A 237 12.02 -16.58 14.87
N VAL A 238 10.95 -16.52 14.07
CA VAL A 238 9.60 -16.96 14.48
C VAL A 238 9.57 -18.45 14.87
N VAL A 239 9.95 -19.36 13.97
CA VAL A 239 9.86 -20.81 14.23
C VAL A 239 10.86 -21.23 15.32
N GLY A 240 12.05 -20.63 15.33
CA GLY A 240 13.10 -20.83 16.35
C GLY A 240 12.63 -20.45 17.76
N ASP A 241 12.28 -19.18 17.99
CA ASP A 241 11.84 -18.68 19.29
C ASP A 241 10.55 -19.36 19.75
N CYS A 242 9.60 -19.62 18.84
CA CYS A 242 8.38 -20.33 19.21
C CYS A 242 8.64 -21.73 19.76
N ARG A 243 9.62 -22.47 19.22
CA ARG A 243 9.96 -23.81 19.72
C ARG A 243 10.49 -23.80 21.15
N GLN A 244 11.13 -22.71 21.57
CA GLN A 244 11.65 -22.55 22.93
C GLN A 244 10.58 -22.02 23.92
N TYR A 245 9.68 -21.13 23.48
CA TYR A 245 8.82 -20.33 24.38
C TYR A 245 7.30 -20.57 24.25
N TRP A 246 6.83 -21.49 23.40
CA TRP A 246 5.38 -21.77 23.20
C TRP A 246 4.58 -21.98 24.50
N TRP A 247 5.17 -22.61 25.52
CA TRP A 247 4.52 -22.86 26.80
C TRP A 247 4.21 -21.57 27.58
N ALA A 248 5.11 -20.58 27.52
CA ALA A 248 4.92 -19.27 28.15
C ALA A 248 3.80 -18.47 27.48
N HIS A 249 3.56 -18.71 26.18
CA HIS A 249 2.46 -18.14 25.41
C HIS A 249 1.10 -18.75 25.81
N LEU A 250 1.00 -20.08 25.94
CA LEU A 250 -0.24 -20.75 26.40
C LEU A 250 -0.63 -20.43 27.84
N LEU A 251 0.35 -20.06 28.67
CA LEU A 251 0.17 -19.59 30.04
C LEU A 251 -0.01 -18.07 30.16
N TYR A 252 0.02 -17.32 29.05
CA TYR A 252 -0.11 -15.85 29.03
C TYR A 252 0.93 -15.10 29.88
N ILE A 253 2.16 -15.65 30.00
CA ILE A 253 3.30 -15.09 30.76
C ILE A 253 4.51 -14.73 29.87
N ASN A 254 4.38 -14.88 28.56
CA ASN A 254 5.39 -14.55 27.55
C ASN A 254 5.98 -13.12 27.69
N ASN A 255 5.21 -12.17 28.22
CA ASN A 255 5.65 -10.79 28.47
C ASN A 255 6.85 -10.67 29.43
N TYR A 256 7.04 -11.63 30.34
CA TYR A 256 8.08 -11.57 31.38
C TYR A 256 9.28 -12.50 31.12
N ILE A 257 9.16 -13.40 30.15
CA ILE A 257 10.14 -14.48 29.87
C ILE A 257 10.91 -14.21 28.57
N ALA A 258 10.35 -13.40 27.68
CA ALA A 258 10.94 -13.02 26.40
C ALA A 258 12.07 -11.97 26.55
N GLY A 259 13.27 -12.42 26.90
CA GLY A 259 14.51 -11.61 26.95
C GLY A 259 15.00 -11.19 25.56
N GLY A 260 14.25 -10.31 24.89
CA GLY A 260 14.55 -9.81 23.54
C GLY A 260 14.22 -10.76 22.37
N ARG A 261 13.64 -11.93 22.67
CA ARG A 261 13.27 -12.98 21.69
C ARG A 261 11.77 -13.24 21.74
N TYR A 262 11.07 -13.06 20.62
CA TYR A 262 9.61 -12.96 20.58
C TYR A 262 9.01 -13.82 19.46
N CYS A 263 8.71 -15.08 19.79
CA CYS A 263 7.97 -16.04 18.96
C CYS A 263 6.85 -15.42 18.12
N ALA A 264 5.91 -14.71 18.76
CA ALA A 264 4.74 -14.15 18.08
C ALA A 264 4.42 -12.77 18.67
N LEU A 265 5.04 -11.72 18.13
CA LEU A 265 5.03 -10.37 18.72
C LEU A 265 3.64 -9.88 19.17
N HIS A 266 2.63 -9.93 18.29
CA HIS A 266 1.25 -9.48 18.58
C HIS A 266 0.67 -10.04 19.88
N THR A 267 1.09 -11.24 20.29
CA THR A 267 0.53 -11.95 21.45
C THR A 267 0.92 -11.34 22.80
N TRP A 268 1.78 -10.32 22.84
CA TRP A 268 1.99 -9.52 24.05
C TRP A 268 0.67 -8.92 24.56
N HIS A 269 -0.21 -8.51 23.64
CA HIS A 269 -1.49 -7.88 23.95
C HIS A 269 -2.45 -8.83 24.68
N ILE A 270 -2.74 -10.01 24.12
CA ILE A 270 -3.66 -10.98 24.71
C ILE A 270 -3.16 -11.53 26.07
N ALA A 271 -1.84 -11.57 26.27
CA ALA A 271 -1.23 -11.87 27.56
C ALA A 271 -1.50 -10.76 28.58
N THR A 272 -1.23 -9.50 28.23
CA THR A 272 -1.52 -8.34 29.10
C THR A 272 -3.00 -8.22 29.41
N ASP A 273 -3.89 -8.42 28.42
CA ASP A 273 -5.34 -8.42 28.59
C ASP A 273 -5.81 -9.49 29.58
N THR A 274 -5.27 -10.72 29.48
CA THR A 274 -5.59 -11.80 30.41
C THR A 274 -5.06 -11.52 31.83
N GLN A 275 -3.89 -10.90 31.96
CA GLN A 275 -3.33 -10.45 33.24
C GLN A 275 -4.18 -9.33 33.88
N LEU A 276 -4.54 -8.30 33.10
CA LEU A 276 -5.40 -7.21 33.54
C LEU A 276 -6.83 -7.68 33.87
N PHE A 277 -7.34 -8.71 33.20
CA PHE A 277 -8.60 -9.36 33.55
C PHE A 277 -8.56 -10.01 34.94
N CYS A 278 -7.47 -10.70 35.30
CA CYS A 278 -7.27 -11.25 36.64
C CYS A 278 -7.19 -10.14 37.71
N VAL A 279 -6.49 -9.04 37.42
CA VAL A 279 -6.45 -7.86 38.31
C VAL A 279 -7.83 -7.22 38.44
N GLY A 280 -8.58 -7.07 37.34
CA GLY A 280 -9.93 -6.52 37.33
C GLY A 280 -10.92 -7.36 38.13
N LEU A 281 -10.84 -8.68 38.05
CA LEU A 281 -11.61 -9.59 38.91
C LEU A 281 -11.28 -9.37 40.39
N LEU A 282 -9.99 -9.33 40.75
CA LEU A 282 -9.56 -9.10 42.13
C LEU A 282 -10.05 -7.74 42.66
N VAL A 283 -9.94 -6.67 41.86
CA VAL A 283 -10.42 -5.32 42.19
C VAL A 283 -11.95 -5.31 42.37
N TYR A 284 -12.70 -5.98 41.49
CA TYR A 284 -14.15 -6.09 41.61
C TYR A 284 -14.57 -6.81 42.91
N PHE A 285 -14.01 -8.00 43.18
CA PHE A 285 -14.39 -8.76 44.37
C PHE A 285 -13.92 -8.11 45.68
N THR A 286 -12.74 -7.46 45.72
CA THR A 286 -12.29 -6.72 46.91
C THR A 286 -13.12 -5.45 47.16
N THR A 287 -13.49 -4.71 46.11
CA THR A 287 -14.16 -3.41 46.27
C THR A 287 -15.70 -3.48 46.24
N ARG A 288 -16.29 -4.67 46.07
CA ARG A 288 -17.76 -4.84 46.04
C ARG A 288 -18.43 -4.25 47.29
N HIS A 289 -17.84 -4.44 48.46
CA HIS A 289 -18.39 -4.03 49.76
C HIS A 289 -17.89 -2.65 50.27
N GLY A 290 -16.97 -1.98 49.57
CA GLY A 290 -16.40 -0.71 50.01
C GLY A 290 -15.08 -0.37 49.31
N GLY A 291 -14.43 0.74 49.70
CA GLY A 291 -13.07 1.06 49.25
C GLY A 291 -12.86 1.40 47.77
N ARG A 292 -13.91 1.33 46.91
CA ARG A 292 -13.86 1.56 45.45
C ARG A 292 -13.02 2.78 45.05
N TYR A 293 -13.28 3.94 45.65
CA TYR A 293 -12.56 5.20 45.37
C TYR A 293 -11.08 5.16 45.80
N VAL A 294 -10.76 4.48 46.90
CA VAL A 294 -9.38 4.36 47.41
C VAL A 294 -8.54 3.47 46.49
N VAL A 295 -9.10 2.32 46.10
CA VAL A 295 -8.43 1.40 45.16
C VAL A 295 -8.32 2.03 43.77
N MET A 296 -9.33 2.76 43.29
CA MET A 296 -9.26 3.52 42.04
C MET A 296 -8.15 4.58 42.09
N GLY A 297 -8.05 5.38 43.16
CA GLY A 297 -6.99 6.37 43.33
C GLY A 297 -5.60 5.73 43.35
N LEU A 298 -5.44 4.63 44.10
CA LEU A 298 -4.19 3.86 44.15
C LEU A 298 -3.79 3.28 42.78
N LEU A 299 -4.75 2.74 42.02
CA LEU A 299 -4.49 2.22 40.67
C LEU A 299 -4.13 3.34 39.67
N ILE A 300 -4.71 4.54 39.79
CA ILE A 300 -4.32 5.70 38.98
C ILE A 300 -2.89 6.14 39.32
N VAL A 301 -2.55 6.22 40.61
CA VAL A 301 -1.18 6.57 41.05
C VAL A 301 -0.17 5.53 40.55
N LEU A 302 -0.42 4.24 40.72
CA LEU A 302 0.43 3.17 40.18
C LEU A 302 0.51 3.23 38.64
N GLY A 303 -0.60 3.52 37.96
CA GLY A 303 -0.68 3.62 36.50
C GLY A 303 0.16 4.77 35.91
N VAL A 304 0.39 5.84 36.67
CA VAL A 304 1.28 6.95 36.26
C VAL A 304 2.72 6.70 36.73
N VAL A 305 2.91 6.26 37.97
CA VAL A 305 4.23 6.12 38.60
C VAL A 305 5.02 4.94 38.05
N LEU A 306 4.41 3.76 37.84
CA LEU A 306 5.14 2.58 37.38
C LEU A 306 5.74 2.73 35.97
N PRO A 307 5.04 3.27 34.95
CA PRO A 307 5.65 3.53 33.64
C PRO A 307 6.75 4.59 33.69
N ALA A 308 6.56 5.66 34.48
CA ALA A 308 7.55 6.72 34.65
C ALA A 308 8.83 6.20 35.35
N ALA A 309 8.67 5.37 36.40
CA ALA A 309 9.79 4.72 37.09
C ALA A 309 10.49 3.70 36.20
N HIS A 310 9.76 2.95 35.37
CA HIS A 310 10.34 2.00 34.41
C HIS A 310 11.17 2.71 33.33
N VAL A 311 10.69 3.85 32.80
CA VAL A 311 11.46 4.73 31.92
C VAL A 311 12.72 5.26 32.59
N TRP A 312 12.62 5.69 33.86
CA TRP A 312 13.73 6.22 34.64
C TRP A 312 14.83 5.18 34.95
N MET A 313 14.46 3.98 35.40
CA MET A 313 15.42 2.93 35.81
C MET A 313 16.23 2.35 34.65
N TRP A 314 15.72 2.42 33.41
CA TRP A 314 16.28 1.74 32.25
C TRP A 314 16.68 2.70 31.10
N ASP A 315 16.62 4.02 31.31
CA ASP A 315 16.83 5.08 30.29
C ASP A 315 16.01 4.88 29.00
N LEU A 316 14.84 4.25 29.10
CA LEU A 316 13.99 3.91 27.96
C LEU A 316 13.21 5.11 27.43
N ASP A 317 12.93 5.12 26.14
CA ASP A 317 11.98 6.06 25.55
C ASP A 317 10.54 5.67 25.89
N GLY A 318 9.65 6.67 25.98
CA GLY A 318 8.25 6.47 26.42
C GLY A 318 7.37 5.67 25.44
N LEU A 319 7.91 5.35 24.27
CA LEU A 319 7.25 4.70 23.14
C LEU A 319 8.29 3.86 22.36
N VAL A 320 7.83 2.82 21.64
CA VAL A 320 8.71 1.98 20.82
C VAL A 320 9.12 2.74 19.55
N LEU A 321 10.41 3.04 19.43
CA LEU A 321 10.99 3.73 18.29
C LEU A 321 11.22 2.77 17.11
N VAL A 322 10.83 3.23 15.93
CA VAL A 322 11.19 2.70 14.61
C VAL A 322 11.44 3.95 13.76
N THR A 323 12.71 4.28 13.50
CA THR A 323 13.08 5.54 12.81
C THR A 323 13.04 5.37 11.29
N PRO A 324 12.50 6.37 10.61
CA PRO A 324 13.30 7.21 9.72
C PRO A 324 13.46 8.63 10.29
N ASP A 325 14.45 9.35 9.77
CA ASP A 325 15.10 10.47 10.45
C ASP A 325 14.65 11.85 9.91
N ILE A 326 14.62 12.90 10.75
CA ILE A 326 14.47 14.35 10.41
C ILE A 326 13.11 14.76 9.77
N LYS A 327 12.30 15.75 10.20
CA LYS A 327 12.14 16.70 11.37
C LYS A 327 11.12 17.81 10.95
N PHE A 328 10.38 18.59 11.78
CA PHE A 328 9.86 18.52 13.17
C PHE A 328 9.18 19.89 13.54
N VAL A 329 7.86 19.94 13.79
CA VAL A 329 7.12 21.03 14.53
C VAL A 329 7.08 22.42 13.78
N SER A 330 6.18 23.43 13.90
CA SER A 330 4.96 23.87 14.67
C SER A 330 4.21 24.97 13.85
N LYS A 331 2.94 25.40 13.99
CA LYS A 331 1.64 24.99 14.62
C LYS A 331 0.57 26.05 14.26
N ILE A 332 -0.62 25.67 13.76
CA ILE A 332 -1.96 26.35 13.89
C ILE A 332 -2.98 25.46 13.13
N CYS A 333 -4.15 25.19 13.74
CA CYS A 333 -5.42 24.65 13.17
C CYS A 333 -6.16 23.70 14.15
N ILE A 334 -6.61 24.22 15.29
CA ILE A 334 -7.38 23.46 16.30
C ILE A 334 -8.91 23.57 16.08
N ALA A 335 -9.37 24.43 15.17
CA ALA A 335 -10.69 25.04 15.25
C ALA A 335 -11.92 24.23 14.75
N LEU A 336 -11.76 23.18 13.93
CA LEU A 336 -12.85 22.70 13.04
C LEU A 336 -13.09 21.17 12.99
N ALA A 337 -12.90 20.41 14.08
CA ALA A 337 -13.31 19.00 14.14
C ALA A 337 -13.81 18.57 15.54
N TRP A 338 -14.73 17.59 15.60
CA TRP A 338 -15.58 17.33 16.77
C TRP A 338 -14.95 16.46 17.89
N PHE A 339 -15.05 16.96 19.13
CA PHE A 339 -14.29 16.71 20.37
C PHE A 339 -13.81 15.30 20.85
N ILE A 340 -14.08 14.19 20.17
CA ILE A 340 -13.58 12.86 20.61
C ILE A 340 -12.52 12.31 19.66
N ILE A 341 -12.78 12.31 18.35
CA ILE A 341 -11.86 11.76 17.34
C ILE A 341 -10.55 12.58 17.23
N PRO A 342 -10.55 13.93 17.22
CA PRO A 342 -9.33 14.74 17.21
C PRO A 342 -8.53 14.65 18.52
N SER A 343 -9.20 14.49 19.66
CA SER A 343 -8.54 14.35 20.97
C SER A 343 -7.71 13.06 21.02
N ILE A 344 -8.26 11.97 20.47
CA ILE A 344 -7.56 10.71 20.26
C ILE A 344 -6.44 10.90 19.22
N GLY A 345 -6.73 11.51 18.06
CA GLY A 345 -5.74 11.81 17.02
C GLY A 345 -4.54 12.66 17.49
N ALA A 346 -4.77 13.62 18.38
CA ALA A 346 -3.72 14.45 18.98
C ALA A 346 -2.82 13.67 19.94
N LEU A 347 -3.31 12.60 20.57
CA LEU A 347 -2.51 11.70 21.43
C LEU A 347 -1.76 10.61 20.66
N PHE A 348 -2.24 10.24 19.47
CA PHE A 348 -1.44 9.56 18.46
C PHE A 348 -0.31 10.48 17.98
N TYR A 349 -0.65 11.72 17.58
CA TYR A 349 0.32 12.71 17.11
C TYR A 349 1.33 13.12 18.19
N SER A 350 0.97 13.15 19.48
CA SER A 350 1.92 13.50 20.54
C SER A 350 3.08 12.51 20.66
N GLY A 351 2.93 11.27 20.18
CA GLY A 351 4.04 10.32 20.05
C GLY A 351 5.15 10.80 19.11
N SER A 352 4.84 11.64 18.11
CA SER A 352 5.81 12.17 17.14
C SER A 352 6.98 12.92 17.79
N MET A 353 6.80 13.47 19.01
CA MET A 353 7.84 14.22 19.71
C MET A 353 9.08 13.38 20.08
N PHE A 354 8.99 12.04 20.04
CA PHE A 354 10.13 11.13 20.26
C PHE A 354 10.86 10.71 18.98
N TYR A 355 10.28 10.95 17.80
CA TYR A 355 10.84 10.56 16.50
C TYR A 355 11.60 11.69 15.80
N GLY A 356 11.72 12.86 16.42
CA GLY A 356 12.47 13.99 15.85
C GLY A 356 13.95 13.95 16.21
N ASP A 357 14.82 13.75 15.21
CA ASP A 357 16.27 13.77 15.35
C ASP A 357 16.80 14.98 16.12
N GLY A 358 17.43 14.75 17.27
CA GLY A 358 18.07 15.79 18.06
C GLY A 358 18.69 15.21 19.32
N GLN A 359 19.08 16.10 20.23
CA GLN A 359 19.36 15.70 21.60
C GLN A 359 18.10 15.07 22.19
N ARG A 360 18.23 13.87 22.79
CA ARG A 360 17.12 13.17 23.47
C ARG A 360 16.41 14.14 24.42
N LEU A 361 15.07 14.16 24.39
CA LEU A 361 14.29 15.07 25.24
C LEU A 361 14.65 14.87 26.71
N PRO A 362 14.66 15.95 27.53
CA PRO A 362 15.07 15.87 28.92
C PRO A 362 14.24 14.83 29.69
N LEU A 363 14.91 14.08 30.57
CA LEU A 363 14.38 12.85 31.17
C LEU A 363 12.99 13.02 31.82
N GLY A 364 12.74 14.15 32.48
CA GLY A 364 11.43 14.46 33.07
C GLY A 364 10.28 14.51 32.05
N VAL A 365 10.53 14.92 30.80
CA VAL A 365 9.53 14.92 29.72
C VAL A 365 9.26 13.50 29.24
N ARG A 366 10.31 12.66 29.11
CA ARG A 366 10.17 11.22 28.76
C ARG A 366 9.34 10.49 29.82
N MET A 367 9.63 10.72 31.10
CA MET A 367 8.90 10.17 32.24
C MET A 367 7.43 10.66 32.32
N ALA A 368 7.20 11.97 32.23
CA ALA A 368 5.86 12.55 32.31
C ALA A 368 4.96 12.06 31.18
N PHE A 369 5.49 11.96 29.96
CA PHE A 369 4.76 11.41 28.83
C PHE A 369 4.40 9.93 29.04
N ALA A 370 5.37 9.09 29.42
CA ALA A 370 5.16 7.66 29.61
C ALA A 370 4.10 7.33 30.69
N GLY A 371 4.05 8.12 31.77
CA GLY A 371 3.02 8.00 32.81
C GLY A 371 1.66 8.58 32.42
N LEU A 372 1.61 9.76 31.79
CA LEU A 372 0.34 10.48 31.54
C LEU A 372 -0.35 10.07 30.24
N GLN A 373 0.37 9.78 29.15
CA GLN A 373 -0.22 9.55 27.82
C GLN A 373 -1.27 8.41 27.88
N ARG A 374 -0.91 7.28 28.51
CA ARG A 374 -1.79 6.10 28.65
C ARG A 374 -3.05 6.41 29.47
N LEU A 375 -2.92 7.19 30.54
CA LEU A 375 -4.05 7.61 31.38
C LEU A 375 -5.02 8.49 30.60
N VAL A 376 -4.52 9.50 29.88
CA VAL A 376 -5.37 10.43 29.09
C VAL A 376 -6.08 9.69 27.95
N ILE A 377 -5.39 8.79 27.24
CA ILE A 377 -6.02 7.92 26.22
C ILE A 377 -7.12 7.08 26.85
N GLY A 378 -6.84 6.38 27.96
CA GLY A 378 -7.80 5.52 28.65
C GLY A 378 -9.06 6.27 29.09
N VAL A 379 -8.91 7.48 29.63
CA VAL A 379 -10.01 8.36 30.03
C VAL A 379 -10.85 8.81 28.82
N LEU A 380 -10.21 9.25 27.73
CA LEU A 380 -10.94 9.67 26.51
C LEU A 380 -11.70 8.52 25.85
N VAL A 381 -11.12 7.31 25.82
CA VAL A 381 -11.81 6.12 25.31
C VAL A 381 -12.97 5.74 26.22
N ALA A 382 -12.81 5.80 27.55
CA ALA A 382 -13.89 5.53 28.50
C ALA A 382 -15.06 6.52 28.32
N PHE A 383 -14.78 7.82 28.14
CA PHE A 383 -15.79 8.82 27.78
C PHE A 383 -16.44 8.53 26.41
N GLY A 384 -15.69 8.02 25.43
CA GLY A 384 -16.23 7.58 24.14
C GLY A 384 -17.21 6.39 24.27
N VAL A 385 -16.82 5.35 25.02
CA VAL A 385 -17.66 4.18 25.29
C VAL A 385 -18.93 4.57 26.06
N LEU A 386 -18.80 5.37 27.12
CA LEU A 386 -19.94 5.92 27.86
C LEU A 386 -20.82 6.84 26.99
N GLY A 387 -20.22 7.62 26.09
CA GLY A 387 -20.92 8.44 25.12
C GLY A 387 -21.83 7.65 24.17
N LEU A 388 -21.37 6.45 23.78
CA LEU A 388 -22.14 5.52 22.94
C LEU A 388 -23.22 4.78 23.72
N THR A 389 -22.93 4.24 24.92
CA THR A 389 -23.93 3.52 25.74
C THR A 389 -25.03 4.43 26.25
N MET A 390 -24.71 5.67 26.64
CA MET A 390 -25.68 6.72 27.01
C MET A 390 -26.34 7.38 25.79
N ARG A 391 -26.06 6.91 24.56
CA ARG A 391 -26.72 7.27 23.30
C ARG A 391 -26.66 8.77 22.90
N PHE A 392 -25.68 9.53 23.40
CA PHE A 392 -25.58 10.99 23.23
C PHE A 392 -25.56 11.48 21.76
N ASN A 393 -25.04 10.68 20.81
CA ASN A 393 -24.94 11.08 19.41
C ASN A 393 -25.54 10.02 18.47
N THR A 394 -26.67 10.36 17.84
CA THR A 394 -27.39 9.47 16.91
C THR A 394 -26.60 9.13 15.65
N ILE A 395 -25.74 10.01 15.12
CA ILE A 395 -24.95 9.72 13.91
C ILE A 395 -23.88 8.67 14.21
N LEU A 396 -23.10 8.89 15.28
CA LEU A 396 -22.08 7.94 15.72
C LEU A 396 -22.70 6.61 16.15
N ARG A 397 -23.83 6.66 16.87
CA ARG A 397 -24.57 5.45 17.27
C ARG A 397 -25.04 4.67 16.04
N ASN A 398 -25.73 5.31 15.09
CA ASN A 398 -26.22 4.64 13.88
C ASN A 398 -25.07 4.06 13.01
N PHE A 399 -23.88 4.69 13.04
CA PHE A 399 -22.68 4.17 12.36
C PHE A 399 -22.16 2.89 13.03
N PHE A 400 -21.97 2.87 14.35
CA PHE A 400 -21.47 1.69 15.08
C PHE A 400 -22.51 0.57 15.24
N GLU A 401 -23.80 0.90 15.38
CA GLU A 401 -24.91 -0.07 15.38
C GLU A 401 -25.23 -0.62 13.96
N SER A 402 -24.55 -0.14 12.91
CA SER A 402 -24.84 -0.57 11.54
C SER A 402 -24.48 -2.04 11.28
N ARG A 403 -25.32 -2.73 10.51
CA ARG A 403 -25.14 -4.16 10.19
C ARG A 403 -23.83 -4.48 9.46
N ALA A 404 -23.15 -3.48 8.89
CA ALA A 404 -21.85 -3.64 8.24
C ALA A 404 -20.78 -4.19 9.19
N TRP A 405 -20.82 -3.82 10.48
CA TRP A 405 -19.83 -4.26 11.47
C TRP A 405 -19.98 -5.70 11.93
N VAL A 406 -21.11 -6.36 11.64
CA VAL A 406 -21.42 -7.72 12.13
C VAL A 406 -20.49 -8.79 11.56
N VAL A 407 -19.90 -8.58 10.37
CA VAL A 407 -18.91 -9.50 9.79
C VAL A 407 -17.48 -9.18 10.30
N PRO A 408 -16.98 -7.93 10.23
CA PRO A 408 -15.66 -7.59 10.79
C PRO A 408 -15.52 -7.87 12.29
N SER A 409 -16.55 -7.61 13.12
CA SER A 409 -16.46 -7.86 14.57
C SER A 409 -16.33 -9.35 14.88
N ARG A 410 -17.04 -10.22 14.14
CA ARG A 410 -16.96 -11.68 14.29
C ARG A 410 -15.65 -12.28 13.78
N LEU A 411 -15.06 -11.71 12.73
CA LEU A 411 -13.76 -12.16 12.22
C LEU A 411 -12.57 -11.56 13.00
N SER A 412 -12.78 -10.55 13.84
CA SER A 412 -11.73 -9.76 14.48
C SER A 412 -10.65 -10.60 15.20
N TYR A 413 -11.05 -11.65 15.91
CA TYR A 413 -10.12 -12.51 16.64
C TYR A 413 -9.28 -13.40 15.71
N SER A 414 -9.94 -14.07 14.76
CA SER A 414 -9.29 -14.81 13.67
C SER A 414 -8.33 -13.93 12.84
N VAL A 415 -8.72 -12.68 12.54
CA VAL A 415 -7.87 -11.67 11.85
C VAL A 415 -6.65 -11.32 12.70
N TYR A 416 -6.84 -11.00 13.98
CA TYR A 416 -5.77 -10.65 14.92
C TYR A 416 -4.68 -11.74 15.03
N LEU A 417 -5.07 -13.02 15.10
CA LEU A 417 -4.13 -14.14 15.17
C LEU A 417 -3.35 -14.37 13.86
N LEU A 418 -3.93 -14.05 12.70
CA LEU A 418 -3.37 -14.39 11.39
C LEU A 418 -2.65 -13.22 10.70
N HIS A 419 -2.87 -11.97 11.12
CA HIS A 419 -2.35 -10.79 10.43
C HIS A 419 -0.81 -10.74 10.38
N LEU A 420 -0.12 -10.87 11.53
CA LEU A 420 1.34 -10.88 11.55
C LEU A 420 1.94 -12.11 10.84
N PHE A 421 1.25 -13.26 10.86
CA PHE A 421 1.67 -14.45 10.11
C PHE A 421 1.78 -14.16 8.60
N ILE A 422 0.78 -13.49 8.04
CA ILE A 422 0.77 -13.11 6.62
C ILE A 422 1.85 -12.06 6.34
N ILE A 423 2.10 -11.13 7.26
CA ILE A 423 3.18 -10.13 7.14
C ILE A 423 4.57 -10.79 7.14
N TYR A 424 4.87 -11.68 8.09
CA TYR A 424 6.16 -12.40 8.12
C TYR A 424 6.36 -13.26 6.87
N THR A 425 5.29 -13.92 6.40
CA THR A 425 5.29 -14.71 5.16
C THR A 425 5.61 -13.85 3.95
N TYR A 426 4.92 -12.70 3.82
CA TYR A 426 5.14 -11.73 2.74
C TYR A 426 6.55 -11.13 2.75
N ILE A 427 7.10 -10.81 3.93
CA ILE A 427 8.48 -10.31 4.06
C ILE A 427 9.50 -11.40 3.71
N GLY A 428 9.32 -12.64 4.21
CA GLY A 428 10.26 -13.73 3.99
C GLY A 428 10.42 -14.15 2.52
N ILE A 429 9.36 -14.03 1.72
CA ILE A 429 9.36 -14.38 0.29
C ILE A 429 10.03 -13.29 -0.56
N LYS A 430 10.21 -12.05 -0.07
CA LYS A 430 10.84 -10.98 -0.86
C LYS A 430 12.28 -11.31 -1.25
N THR A 431 12.54 -11.20 -2.55
CA THR A 431 13.86 -11.36 -3.17
C THR A 431 14.63 -10.05 -3.29
N GLN A 432 13.95 -8.90 -3.16
CA GLN A 432 14.52 -7.55 -3.30
C GLN A 432 13.96 -6.61 -2.22
N MET A 433 14.74 -5.60 -1.84
CA MET A 433 14.30 -4.50 -0.98
C MET A 433 13.42 -3.54 -1.80
N GLY A 434 12.12 -3.51 -1.51
CA GLY A 434 11.19 -2.62 -2.20
C GLY A 434 11.25 -1.18 -1.67
N HIS A 435 11.19 -0.20 -2.56
CA HIS A 435 11.19 1.23 -2.20
C HIS A 435 10.08 1.58 -1.20
N ALA A 436 10.43 2.30 -0.14
CA ALA A 436 9.52 2.71 0.94
C ALA A 436 8.67 3.96 0.60
N SER A 437 8.09 4.00 -0.60
CA SER A 437 7.13 5.05 -0.97
C SER A 437 5.76 4.81 -0.32
N THR A 438 5.09 5.89 0.08
CA THR A 438 3.75 5.83 0.70
C THR A 438 2.76 5.07 -0.16
N PHE A 439 2.82 5.25 -1.49
CA PHE A 439 1.99 4.52 -2.46
C PHE A 439 2.21 2.99 -2.39
N ASN A 440 3.47 2.54 -2.44
CA ASN A 440 3.82 1.12 -2.35
C ASN A 440 3.37 0.52 -1.00
N MET A 441 3.66 1.21 0.10
CA MET A 441 3.25 0.77 1.44
C MET A 441 1.73 0.77 1.63
N THR A 442 0.99 1.67 0.97
CA THR A 442 -0.49 1.69 0.96
C THR A 442 -1.06 0.48 0.23
N ILE A 443 -0.54 0.17 -0.97
CA ILE A 443 -0.92 -1.04 -1.72
C ILE A 443 -0.65 -2.31 -0.91
N VAL A 444 0.53 -2.40 -0.29
CA VAL A 444 0.92 -3.55 0.54
C VAL A 444 0.01 -3.70 1.75
N HIS A 445 -0.32 -2.61 2.46
CA HIS A 445 -1.23 -2.66 3.61
C HIS A 445 -2.63 -3.12 3.22
N PHE A 446 -3.25 -2.53 2.20
CA PHE A 446 -4.58 -2.97 1.75
C PHE A 446 -4.56 -4.41 1.22
N GLY A 447 -3.54 -4.81 0.46
CA GLY A 447 -3.39 -6.18 -0.03
C GLY A 447 -3.26 -7.20 1.10
N VAL A 448 -2.41 -6.92 2.10
CA VAL A 448 -2.26 -7.77 3.30
C VAL A 448 -3.54 -7.78 4.14
N MET A 449 -4.24 -6.65 4.28
CA MET A 449 -5.51 -6.57 5.01
C MET A 449 -6.59 -7.43 4.36
N VAL A 450 -6.81 -7.27 3.05
CA VAL A 450 -7.77 -8.08 2.27
C VAL A 450 -7.42 -9.57 2.38
N LEU A 451 -6.15 -9.94 2.16
CA LEU A 451 -5.69 -11.32 2.31
C LEU A 451 -5.91 -11.86 3.73
N THR A 452 -5.73 -11.03 4.77
CA THR A 452 -6.00 -11.44 6.16
C THR A 452 -7.48 -11.75 6.37
N PHE A 453 -8.41 -10.93 5.87
CA PHE A 453 -9.84 -11.24 5.95
C PHE A 453 -10.22 -12.49 5.14
N MET A 454 -9.62 -12.70 3.96
CA MET A 454 -9.83 -13.90 3.14
C MET A 454 -9.38 -15.20 3.82
N VAL A 455 -8.27 -15.18 4.57
CA VAL A 455 -7.77 -16.36 5.31
C VAL A 455 -8.45 -16.51 6.69
N ALA A 456 -8.83 -15.40 7.33
CA ALA A 456 -9.55 -15.42 8.61
C ALA A 456 -10.98 -15.97 8.50
N LEU A 457 -11.66 -15.82 7.36
CA LEU A 457 -13.00 -16.37 7.16
C LEU A 457 -13.06 -17.92 7.28
N PRO A 458 -12.29 -18.72 6.50
CA PRO A 458 -12.28 -20.17 6.64
C PRO A 458 -11.71 -20.61 7.99
N PHE A 459 -10.71 -19.91 8.55
CA PHE A 459 -10.21 -20.22 9.89
C PHE A 459 -11.29 -20.03 10.98
N CYS A 460 -12.06 -18.93 10.92
CA CYS A 460 -13.17 -18.68 11.83
C CYS A 460 -14.27 -19.76 11.70
N LEU A 461 -14.57 -20.20 10.47
CA LEU A 461 -15.62 -21.20 10.20
C LEU A 461 -15.22 -22.64 10.55
N LEU A 462 -13.94 -23.01 10.36
CA LEU A 462 -13.43 -24.38 10.55
C LEU A 462 -12.81 -24.60 11.95
N VAL A 463 -12.30 -23.56 12.60
CA VAL A 463 -11.59 -23.63 13.88
C VAL A 463 -12.35 -22.89 14.97
N GLU A 464 -12.50 -21.56 14.85
CA GLU A 464 -12.99 -20.73 15.95
C GLU A 464 -14.45 -21.05 16.33
N ALA A 465 -15.36 -21.09 15.35
CA ALA A 465 -16.78 -21.30 15.58
C ALA A 465 -17.13 -22.75 16.02
N PRO A 466 -16.52 -23.82 15.48
CA PRO A 466 -16.71 -25.18 16.01
C PRO A 466 -16.18 -25.33 17.44
N LEU A 467 -14.98 -24.81 17.74
CA LEU A 467 -14.44 -24.84 19.10
C LEU A 467 -15.35 -24.06 20.07
N MET A 468 -15.81 -22.85 19.71
CA MET A 468 -16.79 -22.09 20.50
C MET A 468 -18.13 -22.81 20.73
N ARG A 469 -18.54 -23.73 19.86
CA ARG A 469 -19.72 -24.59 20.10
C ARG A 469 -19.40 -25.70 21.10
N LEU A 470 -18.24 -26.34 20.98
CA LEU A 470 -17.78 -27.37 21.92
C LEU A 470 -17.60 -26.81 23.35
N VAL A 471 -17.14 -25.57 23.50
CA VAL A 471 -17.13 -24.87 24.81
C VAL A 471 -18.53 -24.84 25.44
N LYS A 472 -19.55 -24.52 24.64
CA LYS A 472 -20.94 -24.35 25.09
C LYS A 472 -21.69 -25.67 25.32
N SER A 473 -21.20 -26.80 24.80
CA SER A 473 -21.74 -28.13 25.09
C SER A 473 -21.00 -28.83 26.24
N GLY A 474 -19.69 -28.58 26.40
CA GLY A 474 -18.89 -29.18 27.47
C GLY A 474 -18.96 -28.44 28.81
N GLY A 475 -19.14 -27.12 28.79
CA GLY A 475 -19.35 -26.30 29.99
C GLY A 475 -20.84 -26.08 30.27
N GLY A 476 -21.31 -26.47 31.46
CA GLY A 476 -22.70 -26.25 31.91
C GLY A 476 -23.06 -24.77 32.01
N ALA A 477 -23.61 -24.22 30.93
CA ALA A 477 -24.11 -22.85 30.80
C ALA A 477 -25.66 -22.83 30.75
N PRO A 478 -26.31 -21.78 31.29
CA PRO A 478 -27.77 -21.67 31.32
C PRO A 478 -28.40 -21.55 29.93
N PRO A 479 -29.70 -21.87 29.77
CA PRO A 479 -30.34 -22.02 28.46
C PRO A 479 -30.49 -20.69 27.70
N ARG A 480 -29.84 -20.66 26.53
CA ARG A 480 -30.16 -20.00 25.25
C ARG A 480 -30.59 -18.52 25.15
N GLU A 481 -31.30 -17.93 26.10
CA GLU A 481 -31.98 -16.63 25.89
C GLU A 481 -31.20 -15.40 26.37
N GLU A 482 -30.48 -15.47 27.50
CA GLU A 482 -29.85 -14.27 28.09
C GLU A 482 -28.50 -13.85 27.45
N LEU A 483 -27.87 -14.71 26.64
CA LEU A 483 -26.53 -14.49 26.06
C LEU A 483 -26.53 -14.07 24.58
N GLU A 484 -27.71 -13.82 24.00
CA GLU A 484 -27.81 -13.20 22.66
C GLU A 484 -27.47 -11.69 22.69
N GLN A 485 -27.67 -11.02 23.85
CA GLN A 485 -27.44 -9.59 24.02
C GLN A 485 -25.96 -9.20 24.22
N THR A 486 -25.07 -10.15 24.50
CA THR A 486 -23.61 -9.91 24.59
C THR A 486 -22.92 -10.02 23.22
N LYS A 487 -23.56 -9.49 22.17
CA LYS A 487 -23.06 -9.43 20.78
C LYS A 487 -22.86 -7.97 20.35
N PHE A 488 -21.84 -7.34 20.92
CA PHE A 488 -21.16 -6.17 20.38
C PHE A 488 -19.69 -6.55 20.17
#